data_AF-A0A644X4I2-F1
#
_entry.id   AF-A0A644X4I2-F1
#
_cell.length_a   1.000
_cell.length_b   1.000
_cell.length_c   1.000
_cell.angle_alpha   90.00
_cell.angle_beta   90.00
_cell.angle_gamma   90.00
#
_symmetry.space_group_name_H-M   'P 1'
#
loop_
_entity.id
_entity.type
_entity.pdbx_description
1 polymer ?
#
loop_
_entity_poly.entity_id
_entity_poly.type
_entity_poly.pdbx_seq_one_letter_code
_entity_poly.pdbx_strand_id
1 'polypeptide(L)' 'MGATTLKIALSLIIGGALGNLIDRIRLNFVTDFLDFTLINFAIFNFADVFVILGVVLLSFMLLFKGDKI' A
#
# COMPACT_ATOMS: atom_id res chain seq x y z
N MET A 1 8.10 -16.10 12.79
CA MET A 1 7.00 -15.61 11.91
C MET A 1 6.64 -14.12 12.12
N GLY A 2 7.44 -13.32 12.84
CA GLY A 2 7.24 -11.86 12.97
C GLY A 2 8.02 -11.06 11.91
N ALA A 3 9.32 -11.29 11.82
CA ALA A 3 10.22 -10.56 10.92
C ALA A 3 9.85 -10.66 9.43
N THR A 4 9.46 -11.84 8.93
CA THR A 4 9.05 -11.99 7.52
C THR A 4 7.79 -11.20 7.21
N THR A 5 6.80 -11.22 8.09
CA THR A 5 5.55 -10.47 7.91
C THR A 5 5.80 -8.96 7.96
N LEU A 6 6.69 -8.48 8.84
CA LEU A 6 7.09 -7.08 8.87
C LEU A 6 7.78 -6.66 7.56
N LYS A 7 8.70 -7.49 7.06
CA LYS A 7 9.36 -7.25 5.77
C LYS A 7 8.34 -7.17 4.63
N ILE A 8 7.36 -8.09 4.60
CA ILE A 8 6.29 -8.07 3.60
C ILE A 8 5.47 -6.77 3.71
N ALA A 9 5.06 -6.37 4.91
CA ALA A 9 4.29 -5.13 5.12
C ALA A 9 5.05 -3.89 4.64
N LEU A 10 6.35 -3.79 4.99
CA LEU A 10 7.20 -2.69 4.56
C LEU A 10 7.46 -2.72 3.04
N SER A 11 7.69 -3.89 2.45
CA SER A 11 7.87 -4.05 1.01
C SER A 11 6.62 -3.64 0.23
N LEU A 12 5.42 -3.93 0.74
CA LEU A 12 4.15 -3.48 0.14
C LEU A 12 4.02 -1.94 0.16
N ILE A 13 4.27 -1.32 1.32
CA ILE A 13 4.20 0.14 1.47
C ILE A 13 5.23 0.82 0.55
N ILE A 14 6.48 0.39 0.62
CA ILE A 14 7.57 0.98 -0.15
C ILE A 14 7.36 0.74 -1.65
N GLY A 15 6.95 -0.47 -2.05
CA GLY A 15 6.69 -0.81 -3.44
C GLY A 15 5.57 0.05 -4.06
N GLY A 16 4.46 0.24 -3.35
CA GLY A 16 3.38 1.11 -3.79
C GLY A 16 3.80 2.59 -3.85
N ALA A 17 4.47 3.08 -2.81
CA ALA A 17 4.99 4.45 -2.80
C ALA A 17 5.98 4.72 -3.94
N LEU A 18 6.88 3.77 -4.23
CA LEU A 18 7.82 3.85 -5.34
C LEU A 18 7.11 3.80 -6.70
N GLY A 19 6.08 2.99 -6.87
CA GLY A 19 5.27 2.96 -8.10
C GLY A 19 4.69 4.34 -8.44
N ASN A 20 3.98 4.94 -7.47
CA ASN A 20 3.41 6.28 -7.65
C ASN A 20 4.49 7.37 -7.75
N LEU A 21 5.67 7.19 -7.17
CA LEU A 21 6.80 8.12 -7.32
C LEU A 21 7.40 8.05 -8.73
N ILE A 22 7.57 6.84 -9.29
CA ILE A 22 8.06 6.64 -10.66
C ILE A 22 7.13 7.32 -11.66
N ASP A 23 5.82 7.16 -11.49
CA ASP A 23 4.82 7.85 -12.30
C ASP A 23 5.00 9.37 -12.23
N ARG A 24 5.10 9.94 -11.03
CA ARG A 24 5.33 11.38 -10.87
C ARG A 24 6.63 11.87 -11.52
N ILE A 25 7.71 11.09 -11.44
CA ILE A 25 8.99 11.46 -12.06
C ILE A 25 8.91 11.39 -13.59
N ARG A 26 8.21 10.39 -14.15
CA ARG A 26 8.15 10.15 -15.60
C ARG A 26 7.07 10.94 -16.32
N LEU A 27 5.92 11.11 -15.67
CA LEU A 27 4.68 11.61 -16.26
C LEU A 27 4.22 12.94 -15.65
N ASN A 28 4.77 13.36 -14.50
CA ASN A 28 4.31 14.49 -13.67
C ASN A 28 2.93 14.32 -13.03
N PHE A 29 2.29 13.16 -13.18
CA PHE A 29 1.04 12.78 -12.50
C PHE A 29 1.04 11.27 -12.23
N VAL A 30 0.03 10.79 -11.49
CA VAL A 30 -0.18 9.37 -11.21
C VAL A 30 -1.33 8.85 -12.06
N THR A 31 -1.18 7.67 -12.66
CA THR A 31 -2.22 7.09 -13.53
C THR A 31 -3.19 6.25 -12.70
N ASP A 32 -4.38 6.79 -12.47
CA ASP A 32 -5.47 6.08 -11.77
C ASP A 32 -6.43 5.44 -12.78
N PHE A 33 -6.75 4.16 -12.59
CA PHE A 33 -7.50 3.36 -13.57
C PHE A 33 -8.50 2.37 -12.97
N LEU A 34 -8.51 2.18 -11.65
CA LEU A 34 -9.50 1.36 -10.96
C LEU A 34 -10.66 2.26 -10.52
N ASP A 35 -11.79 2.14 -11.21
CA ASP A 35 -13.02 2.88 -10.93
C ASP A 35 -14.11 1.94 -10.40
N PHE A 36 -14.56 2.20 -9.18
CA PHE A 36 -15.65 1.46 -8.52
C PHE A 36 -16.93 2.30 -8.50
N THR A 37 -17.52 2.47 -9.68
CA THR A 37 -18.69 3.34 -9.92
C THR A 37 -19.91 3.03 -9.05
N LEU A 38 -20.11 1.76 -8.68
CA LEU A 38 -21.26 1.33 -7.87
C LEU A 38 -21.29 1.95 -6.46
N ILE A 39 -20.12 2.29 -5.91
CA ILE A 39 -19.97 2.80 -4.55
C ILE A 39 -19.54 4.26 -4.49
N ASN A 40 -19.45 4.94 -5.65
CA ASN A 40 -18.97 6.33 -5.78
C ASN A 40 -17.68 6.57 -4.98
N PHE A 41 -16.73 5.65 -5.09
CA PHE A 41 -15.44 5.75 -4.42
C PHE A 41 -14.43 6.49 -5.30
N ALA A 42 -13.34 6.98 -4.70
CA ALA A 42 -12.25 7.58 -5.46
C ALA A 42 -11.68 6.59 -6.48
N ILE A 43 -11.25 7.08 -7.64
CA ILE A 43 -10.50 6.26 -8.61
C ILE A 43 -9.08 6.08 -8.04
N PHE A 44 -8.53 4.88 -8.12
CA PHE A 44 -7.20 4.58 -7.58
C PHE A 44 -6.42 3.62 -8.49
N ASN A 45 -5.22 3.23 -8.09
CA ASN A 45 -4.39 2.29 -8.82
C ASN A 45 -3.83 1.16 -7.92
N PHE A 46 -3.07 0.24 -8.53
CA PHE A 46 -2.48 -0.88 -7.77
C PHE A 46 -1.42 -0.45 -6.75
N ALA A 47 -0.70 0.65 -6.98
CA ALA A 47 0.24 1.18 -5.99
C ALA A 47 -0.48 1.64 -4.72
N ASP A 48 -1.65 2.27 -4.84
CA ASP A 48 -2.47 2.62 -3.67
C ASP A 48 -2.97 1.39 -2.91
N VAL A 49 -3.38 0.33 -3.63
CA VAL A 49 -3.77 -0.96 -3.03
C VAL A 49 -2.63 -1.56 -2.24
N PHE A 50 -1.40 -1.56 -2.76
CA PHE A 50 -0.24 -2.08 -2.04
C PHE A 50 0.08 -1.27 -0.79
N VAL A 51 -0.01 0.06 -0.85
CA VAL A 51 0.15 0.91 0.34
C VAL A 51 -0.91 0.56 1.39
N ILE A 52 -2.19 0.49 1.02
CA ILE A 52 -3.28 0.16 1.94
C ILE A 52 -3.09 -1.22 2.56
N LEU A 53 -2.80 -2.25 1.76
CA LEU A 53 -2.59 -3.61 2.27
C LEU A 53 -1.39 -3.69 3.22
N GLY A 54 -0.29 -3.02 2.88
CA GLY A 54 0.90 -2.97 3.73
C GLY A 54 0.65 -2.22 5.05
N VAL A 55 -0.08 -1.10 5.01
CA VAL A 55 -0.49 -0.35 6.20
C VAL A 55 -1.42 -1.19 7.07
N VAL A 56 -2.46 -1.82 6.50
CA VAL A 56 -3.37 -2.69 7.26
C VAL A 56 -2.61 -3.84 7.93
N LEU A 57 -1.68 -4.47 7.21
CA LEU A 57 -0.85 -5.55 7.76
C LEU A 57 0.06 -5.05 8.89
N LEU A 58 0.71 -3.90 8.71
CA LEU A 58 1.58 -3.29 9.73
C LEU A 58 0.77 -2.89 10.97
N SER A 59 -0.36 -2.20 10.79
CA SER A 59 -1.27 -1.81 11.88
C SER A 59 -1.78 -3.04 12.63
N PHE A 60 -2.18 -4.10 11.92
CA PHE A 60 -2.60 -5.34 12.55
C PHE A 60 -1.48 -5.95 13.41
N MET A 61 -0.25 -5.96 12.92
CA MET A 61 0.91 -6.43 13.71
C MET A 61 1.14 -5.57 14.95
N LEU A 62 1.10 -4.25 14.83
CA LEU A 62 1.33 -3.34 15.97
C LEU A 62 0.23 -3.44 17.04
N LEU A 63 -1.03 -3.60 16.64
CA LEU A 63 -2.16 -3.57 17.55
C LEU A 63 -2.47 -4.93 18.19
N PHE A 64 -2.26 -6.04 17.48
CA PHE A 64 -2.72 -7.35 17.92
C PHE A 64 -1.60 -8.37 18.12
N LYS A 65 -0.40 -8.12 17.60
CA LYS A 65 0.76 -9.01 17.78
C LYS A 65 1.69 -8.42 18.84
N GLY A 66 1.16 -8.33 20.06
CA GLY A 66 1.86 -7.81 21.22
C GLY A 66 3.25 -8.44 21.42
N ASP A 67 4.23 -7.57 21.63
CA ASP A 67 5.55 -7.80 22.22
C ASP A 67 6.41 -8.95 21.67
N LYS A 68 6.42 -9.16 20.34
CA LYS A 68 7.56 -9.81 19.65
C LYS A 68 7.80 -9.20 18.27
N ILE A 69 8.13 -7.90 18.22
CA ILE A 69 8.82 -7.30 17.07
C ILE A 69 10.32 -7.41 17.32
#